data_AF-A2Q4F7-F1
#
_entry.id   AF-A2Q4F7-F1
#
_cell.length_a   1.000
_cell.length_b   1.000
_cell.length_c   1.000
_cell.angle_alpha   90.00
_cell.angle_beta   90.00
_cell.angle_gamma   90.00
#
_symmetry.space_group_name_H-M   'P 1'
#
loop_
_entity.id
_entity.type
_entity.pdbx_description
1 polymer ?
#
loop_
_entity_poly.entity_id
_entity_poly.type
_entity_poly.pdbx_seq_one_letter_code
_entity_poly.pdbx_strand_id
1 'polypeptide(L)'
;MFDDIWHKPVPLKVSLFAWRLLRNRLSTKDNLVWRRVLQHDDNKCIGGCDVVETANHLFLSCATFGCVWSLVLRWLVISFVAQTRSVITFVNCYDSHVSG
;
A
#
# COMPACT_ATOMS: atom_id res chain seq x y z
N MET A 1 2.34 26.33 -28.83
CA MET A 1 2.98 26.21 -27.50
C MET A 1 1.86 26.28 -26.48
N PHE A 2 1.03 25.23 -26.47
CA PHE A 2 -0.24 25.22 -25.76
C PHE A 2 -0.50 23.79 -25.31
N ASP A 3 -0.65 23.70 -23.99
CA ASP A 3 -1.55 22.84 -23.25
C ASP A 3 -1.32 21.33 -23.22
N ASP A 4 -1.49 20.82 -22.00
CA ASP A 4 -1.68 19.43 -21.63
C ASP A 4 -0.43 18.57 -21.37
N ILE A 5 0.44 19.16 -20.55
CA ILE A 5 1.32 18.48 -19.57
C ILE A 5 0.56 17.46 -18.66
N TRP A 6 -0.78 17.37 -18.73
CA TRP A 6 -1.64 16.86 -17.66
C TRP A 6 -2.59 15.70 -17.97
N HIS A 7 -2.34 14.89 -19.00
CA HIS A 7 -3.03 13.60 -19.14
C HIS A 7 -2.07 12.42 -19.08
N LYS A 8 -1.42 12.21 -17.93
CA LYS A 8 -0.89 10.88 -17.61
C LYS A 8 -1.97 10.09 -16.88
N PRO A 9 -2.67 9.15 -17.54
CA PRO A 9 -3.37 8.11 -16.79
C PRO A 9 -2.31 7.43 -15.93
N VAL A 10 -2.62 7.26 -14.65
CA VAL A 10 -1.79 6.58 -13.66
C VAL A 10 -1.05 5.41 -14.33
N PRO A 11 0.29 5.32 -14.25
CA PRO A 11 1.02 4.27 -14.95
C PRO A 11 0.45 2.90 -14.61
N LEU A 12 0.25 2.03 -15.60
CA LEU A 12 -0.41 0.72 -15.43
C LEU A 12 0.14 -0.10 -14.24
N LYS A 13 1.44 0.04 -13.95
CA LYS A 13 2.10 -0.62 -12.81
C LYS A 13 1.49 -0.20 -11.47
N VAL A 14 1.15 1.08 -11.31
CA VAL A 14 0.52 1.64 -10.11
C VAL A 14 -0.92 1.13 -9.99
N SER A 15 -1.69 1.15 -11.08
CA SER A 15 -3.05 0.60 -11.08
C SER A 15 -3.08 -0.90 -10.78
N LEU A 16 -2.15 -1.68 -11.35
CA LEU A 16 -2.02 -3.11 -11.06
C LEU A 16 -1.63 -3.37 -9.61
N PHE A 17 -0.76 -2.52 -9.04
CA PHE A 17 -0.38 -2.59 -7.64
C PHE A 17 -1.57 -2.30 -6.73
N ALA A 18 -2.32 -1.22 -6.98
CA ALA A 18 -3.55 -0.89 -6.26
C ALA A 18 -4.57 -2.03 -6.36
N TRP A 19 -4.80 -2.58 -7.55
CA TRP A 19 -5.67 -3.73 -7.74
C TRP A 19 -5.23 -4.98 -6.95
N ARG A 20 -3.93 -5.28 -6.93
CA ARG A 20 -3.39 -6.38 -6.13
C ARG A 20 -3.57 -6.13 -4.63
N LEU A 21 -3.37 -4.89 -4.19
CA LEU A 21 -3.56 -4.47 -2.81
C LEU A 21 -5.03 -4.61 -2.38
N LEU A 22 -5.97 -4.12 -3.19
CA LEU A 22 -7.42 -4.23 -2.94
C LEU A 22 -7.90 -5.69 -2.83
N ARG A 23 -7.28 -6.60 -3.57
CA ARG A 23 -7.63 -8.03 -3.53
C ARG A 23 -6.84 -8.83 -2.48
N ASN A 24 -6.05 -8.17 -1.64
CA ASN A 24 -5.11 -8.83 -0.73
C ASN A 24 -4.23 -9.87 -1.45
N ARG A 25 -3.73 -9.51 -2.64
CA ARG A 25 -2.91 -10.39 -3.50
C ARG A 25 -1.45 -9.98 -3.56
N LEU A 26 -1.03 -9.01 -2.74
CA LEU A 26 0.38 -8.69 -2.59
C LEU A 26 1.14 -9.87 -2.00
N SER A 27 2.44 -9.93 -2.30
CA SER A 27 3.36 -10.94 -1.77
C SER A 27 3.79 -10.60 -0.33
N THR A 28 2.84 -10.23 0.53
CA THR A 28 3.05 -10.11 1.98
C THR A 28 3.19 -11.51 2.56
N LYS A 29 3.98 -11.67 3.63
CA LYS A 29 4.25 -13.01 4.17
C LYS A 29 3.00 -13.74 4.67
N ASP A 30 1.99 -13.03 5.20
CA ASP A 30 0.68 -13.64 5.54
C ASP A 30 0.02 -14.34 4.34
N ASN A 31 0.02 -13.67 3.17
CA ASN A 31 -0.52 -14.20 1.93
C ASN A 31 0.32 -15.35 1.38
N LEU A 32 1.64 -15.32 1.57
CA LEU A 32 2.52 -16.42 1.17
C LEU A 32 2.31 -17.66 2.04
N VAL A 33 2.09 -17.50 3.35
CA VAL A 33 1.69 -18.60 4.25
C VAL A 33 0.33 -19.16 3.84
N TRP A 34 -0.65 -18.30 3.57
CA TRP A 34 -1.97 -18.73 3.12
C TRP A 34 -1.90 -19.55 1.81
N ARG A 35 -0.97 -19.19 0.90
CA ARG A 35 -0.69 -19.93 -0.34
C ARG A 35 0.24 -21.13 -0.15
N ARG A 36 0.64 -21.45 1.08
CA ARG A 36 1.56 -22.55 1.44
C ARG A 36 2.95 -22.44 0.78
N VAL A 37 3.39 -21.20 0.52
CA VAL A 37 4.74 -20.91 0.01
C VAL A 37 5.75 -20.76 1.14
N LEU A 38 5.32 -20.18 2.27
CA LEU A 38 6.12 -20.04 3.49
C LEU A 38 5.54 -20.88 4.63
N GLN A 39 6.39 -21.24 5.60
CA GLN A 39 5.92 -21.87 6.84
C GLN A 39 5.19 -20.83 7.71
N HIS A 40 4.31 -21.32 8.59
CA HIS A 40 3.50 -20.44 9.44
C HIS A 40 4.34 -19.49 10.31
N ASP A 41 5.51 -19.95 10.75
CA ASP A 41 6.41 -19.18 11.63
C ASP A 41 7.25 -18.14 10.85
N ASP A 42 7.29 -18.23 9.52
CA ASP A 42 8.02 -17.30 8.65
C ASP A 42 7.19 -16.06 8.26
N ASN A 43 6.06 -15.82 8.93
CA ASN A 43 5.13 -14.75 8.59
C ASN A 43 5.45 -13.37 9.20
N LYS A 44 6.53 -13.27 9.97
CA LYS A 44 6.91 -12.04 10.70
C LYS A 44 7.40 -10.94 9.78
N CYS A 45 7.02 -9.70 10.10
CA CYS A 45 7.35 -8.48 9.38
C CYS A 45 8.85 -8.35 9.13
N ILE A 46 9.22 -8.11 7.87
CA ILE A 46 10.61 -7.85 7.48
C ILE A 46 11.22 -6.62 8.17
N GLY A 47 10.37 -5.71 8.67
CA GLY A 47 10.79 -4.52 9.42
C GLY A 47 11.29 -4.82 10.84
N GLY A 48 11.29 -6.08 11.27
CA GLY A 48 11.87 -6.51 12.56
C GLY A 48 11.03 -6.21 13.80
N CYS A 49 9.77 -5.80 13.64
CA CYS A 49 8.89 -5.47 14.76
C CYS A 49 8.10 -6.67 15.33
N ASP A 50 8.44 -7.90 14.90
CA ASP A 50 7.85 -9.17 15.35
C ASP A 50 6.31 -9.32 15.23
N VAL A 51 5.66 -8.45 14.47
CA VAL A 51 4.24 -8.53 14.09
C VAL A 51 4.10 -9.30 12.78
N VAL A 52 2.97 -9.96 12.55
CA VAL A 52 2.67 -10.62 11.27
C VAL A 52 2.67 -9.59 10.13
N GLU A 53 3.36 -9.92 9.04
CA GLU A 53 3.44 -9.07 7.86
C GLU A 53 2.15 -9.17 7.05
N THR A 54 1.26 -8.21 7.28
CA THR A 54 0.04 -8.00 6.49
C THR A 54 0.16 -6.70 5.67
N ALA A 55 -0.69 -6.52 4.67
CA ALA A 55 -0.74 -5.25 3.92
C ALA A 55 -1.13 -4.07 4.83
N ASN A 56 -2.04 -4.25 5.79
CA ASN A 56 -2.35 -3.17 6.74
C ASN A 56 -1.15 -2.82 7.61
N HIS A 57 -0.44 -3.84 8.09
CA HIS A 57 0.74 -3.61 8.91
C HIS A 57 1.85 -2.90 8.12
N LEU A 58 2.19 -3.41 6.94
CA LEU A 58 3.29 -2.89 6.14
C LEU A 58 3.07 -1.43 5.68
N PHE A 59 1.82 -1.01 5.45
CA PHE A 59 1.51 0.32 4.91
C PHE A 59 1.01 1.32 5.95
N LEU A 60 0.39 0.88 7.05
CA LEU A 60 -0.29 1.78 8.00
C LEU A 60 0.22 1.73 9.44
N SER A 61 0.75 0.59 9.91
CA SER A 61 1.04 0.43 11.35
C SER A 61 2.44 -0.05 11.70
N CYS A 62 3.26 -0.40 10.71
CA CYS A 62 4.65 -0.78 10.97
C CYS A 62 5.48 0.46 11.32
N ALA A 63 6.16 0.45 12.46
CA ALA A 63 7.03 1.55 12.87
C ALA A 63 8.18 1.79 11.87
N THR A 64 8.76 0.72 11.33
CA THR A 64 9.88 0.78 10.37
C THR A 64 9.42 1.36 9.03
N PHE A 65 8.33 0.83 8.47
CA PHE A 65 7.84 1.25 7.16
C PHE A 65 6.97 2.51 7.21
N GLY A 66 6.38 2.85 8.36
CA GLY A 66 5.60 4.06 8.55
C GLY A 66 6.42 5.32 8.27
N CYS A 67 7.70 5.33 8.66
CA CYS A 67 8.64 6.41 8.32
C CYS A 67 8.92 6.51 6.81
N VAL A 68 9.00 5.38 6.11
CA VAL A 68 9.20 5.36 4.65
C VAL A 68 7.96 5.89 3.95
N TRP A 69 6.78 5.42 4.34
CA TRP A 69 5.52 5.84 3.75
C TRP A 69 5.20 7.31 4.02
N SER A 70 5.54 7.84 5.21
CA SER A 70 5.36 9.27 5.48
C SER A 70 6.23 10.14 4.57
N LEU A 71 7.46 9.72 4.26
CA LEU A 71 8.34 10.40 3.30
C LEU A 71 7.78 10.33 1.88
N VAL A 72 7.32 9.16 1.44
CA VAL A 72 6.74 8.96 0.10
C VAL A 72 5.46 9.79 -0.07
N LEU A 73 4.56 9.79 0.93
CA LEU A 73 3.32 10.55 0.88
C LEU A 73 3.57 12.06 0.90
N ARG A 74 4.57 12.51 1.68
CA ARG A 74 5.01 13.91 1.67
C ARG A 74 5.57 14.31 0.31
N TRP A 75 6.33 13.43 -0.36
CA TRP A 75 6.82 13.67 -1.71
C TRP A 75 5.67 13.75 -2.73
N LEU A 76 4.61 12.94 -2.55
CA LEU A 76 3.41 12.96 -3.39
C LEU A 76 2.42 14.10 -3.05
N VAL A 77 2.71 14.93 -2.04
CA VAL A 77 1.81 16.00 -1.56
C VAL A 77 0.43 15.44 -1.14
N ILE A 78 0.39 14.20 -0.65
CA ILE A 78 -0.82 13.57 -0.12
C ILE A 78 -0.83 13.75 1.39
N SER A 79 -1.77 14.54 1.90
CA SER A 79 -1.99 14.68 3.34
C SER A 79 -2.55 13.37 3.90
N PHE A 80 -1.78 12.68 4.73
CA PHE A 80 -2.22 11.46 5.40
C PHE A 80 -3.35 11.79 6.37
N VAL A 81 -4.61 11.65 5.94
CA VAL A 81 -5.74 11.59 6.87
C VAL A 81 -5.68 10.23 7.53
N ALA A 82 -4.97 10.19 8.67
CA ALA A 82 -4.79 9.04 9.54
C ALA A 82 -6.11 8.63 10.22
N GLN A 83 -7.12 8.23 9.44
CA GLN A 83 -8.36 7.67 9.97
C GLN A 83 -8.89 6.58 9.02
N THR A 84 -8.01 5.75 8.45
CA THR A 84 -8.44 4.55 7.74
C THR A 84 -8.01 3.32 8.51
N ARG A 85 -8.98 2.47 8.87
CA ARG A 85 -8.74 1.20 9.58
C ARG A 85 -8.12 0.12 8.69
N SER A 86 -7.98 0.40 7.38
CA SER A 86 -7.52 -0.54 6.37
C SER A 86 -6.91 0.19 5.18
N VAL A 87 -5.82 -0.37 4.63
CA VAL A 87 -5.14 0.11 3.42
C VAL A 87 -6.06 0.04 2.19
N ILE A 88 -7.08 -0.83 2.22
CA ILE A 88 -8.11 -0.93 1.18
C ILE A 88 -8.96 0.35 1.15
N THR A 89 -9.35 0.85 2.32
CA THR A 89 -10.13 2.09 2.43
C THR A 89 -9.30 3.30 1.99
N PHE A 90 -7.99 3.28 2.23
CA PHE A 90 -7.07 4.30 1.74
C PHE A 90 -7.01 4.35 0.20
N VAL A 91 -6.83 3.20 -0.46
CA VAL A 91 -6.78 3.11 -1.94
C VAL A 91 -8.11 3.55 -2.55
N ASN A 92 -9.24 3.09 -2.01
CA ASN A 92 -10.56 3.47 -2.53
C ASN A 92 -10.83 4.98 -2.42
N CYS A 93 -10.36 5.63 -1.33
CA CYS A 93 -10.47 7.07 -1.15
C CYS A 93 -9.61 7.82 -2.19
N TYR A 94 -8.38 7.36 -2.42
CA TYR A 94 -7.50 7.92 -3.44
C TYR A 94 -8.09 7.80 -4.85
N ASP A 95 -8.59 6.62 -5.23
CA ASP A 95 -9.20 6.39 -6.54
C ASP A 95 -10.46 7.27 -6.74
N SER A 96 -11.23 7.51 -5.67
CA SER A 96 -12.40 8.40 -5.69
C SER A 96 -12.03 9.87 -5.90
N HIS A 97 -10.85 10.30 -5.45
CA HIS A 97 -10.38 11.68 -5.51
C HIS A 97 -9.63 12.01 -6.81
N VAL A 98 -9.11 10.99 -7.51
CA VAL A 98 -8.44 11.10 -8.82
C VAL A 98 -9.41 10.96 -9.99
N SER A 99 -10.57 10.32 -9.76
CA SER A 99 -11.60 10.12 -10.80
C SER A 99 -12.66 11.24 -10.85
N GLY A 100 -12.47 12.32 -10.09
CA GLY A 100 -13.37 13.48 -10.01
C GLY A 100 -12.72 14.77 -10.46
#